data_AF-A0A392NXD4-F1
#
_entry.id   AF-A0A392NXD4-F1
#
_cell.length_a   1.000
_cell.length_b   1.000
_cell.length_c   1.000
_cell.angle_alpha   90.00
_cell.angle_beta   90.00
_cell.angle_gamma   90.00
#
_symmetry.space_group_name_H-M   'P 1'
#
loop_
_entity.id
_entity.type
_entity.pdbx_description
1 polymer ?
#
loop_
_entity_poly.entity_id
_entity_poly.type
_entity_poly.pdbx_seq_one_letter_code
_entity_poly.pdbx_strand_id
1 'polypeptide(L)'
;AKQLHSQYSMDENHDVGIHDPRSVDLPGSDSGKQPRVWSSSPEHGSKTDRGKQIFCNRSLNMKNIVAVGFDMDYTLAQYKPETFESLAYQGTIKKLVYDLGYPSELLDWSFNWKYMVRGLVLDKKRGNILKVKAG
;
A
#
# COMPACT_ATOMS: atom_id res chain seq x y z
N ALA A 1 8.50 26.30 -20.58
CA ALA A 1 9.13 25.11 -19.96
C ALA A 1 10.20 25.58 -18.98
N LYS A 2 10.04 25.29 -17.68
CA LYS A 2 11.08 25.49 -16.67
C LYS A 2 11.20 24.17 -15.90
N GLN A 3 12.32 23.49 -16.10
CA GLN A 3 12.65 22.20 -15.52
C GLN A 3 13.42 22.47 -14.23
N LEU A 4 12.86 22.09 -13.08
CA LEU A 4 13.56 22.12 -11.80
C LEU A 4 14.19 20.74 -11.57
N HIS A 5 15.52 20.67 -11.69
CA HIS A 5 16.31 19.54 -11.23
C HIS A 5 16.53 19.66 -9.72
N SER A 6 16.19 18.63 -8.96
CA SER A 6 16.67 18.44 -7.60
C SER A 6 17.69 17.30 -7.63
N GLN A 7 18.96 17.63 -7.40
CA GLN A 7 20.02 16.66 -7.14
C GLN A 7 20.07 16.42 -5.63
N TYR A 8 19.88 15.17 -5.21
CA TYR A 8 20.19 14.74 -3.85
C TYR A 8 21.47 13.92 -3.89
N SER A 9 22.52 14.45 -3.23
CA SER A 9 23.79 13.78 -2.97
C SER A 9 23.66 13.00 -1.66
N MET A 10 24.07 11.74 -1.65
CA MET A 10 24.17 10.92 -0.44
C MET A 10 25.64 10.53 -0.27
N ASP A 11 26.36 11.31 0.53
CA ASP A 11 27.63 10.90 1.13
C ASP A 11 27.49 11.13 2.64
N GLU A 12 27.54 10.06 3.43
CA GLU A 12 28.31 9.98 4.68
C GLU A 12 28.38 8.51 5.12
N ASN A 13 29.56 7.92 4.92
CA ASN A 13 30.00 6.71 5.59
C ASN A 13 30.36 7.06 7.04
N HIS A 14 29.90 6.25 8.00
CA HIS A 14 30.58 6.09 9.28
C HIS A 14 30.74 4.59 9.58
N ASP A 15 31.99 4.16 9.50
CA ASP A 15 32.53 2.85 9.83
C ASP A 15 32.85 2.79 11.34
N VAL A 16 32.47 1.70 12.01
CA VAL A 16 33.23 1.13 13.14
C VAL A 16 33.00 -0.38 13.15
N GLY A 17 34.01 -1.13 12.71
CA GLY A 17 33.97 -2.59 12.60
C GLY A 17 34.10 -3.37 13.91
N ILE A 18 33.81 -4.67 13.80
CA ILE A 18 34.55 -5.74 14.49
C ILE A 18 34.79 -6.85 13.47
N HIS A 19 36.06 -7.12 13.25
CA HIS A 19 36.61 -8.21 12.43
C HIS A 19 36.54 -9.52 13.25
N ASP A 20 35.97 -10.60 12.71
CA ASP A 20 36.31 -11.96 13.14
C ASP A 20 36.94 -12.71 11.95
N PRO A 21 38.25 -13.02 11.98
CA PRO A 21 38.97 -13.54 10.84
C PRO A 21 39.03 -15.06 10.86
N ARG A 22 37.92 -15.78 10.71
CA ARG A 22 37.95 -17.25 10.53
C ARG A 22 36.85 -17.80 9.62
N SER A 23 37.03 -17.61 8.31
CA SER A 23 36.59 -18.60 7.31
C SER A 23 37.18 -18.22 5.95
N VAL A 24 38.25 -18.94 5.60
CA VAL A 24 38.85 -18.96 4.27
C VAL A 24 37.90 -19.67 3.30
N ASP A 25 37.38 -18.97 2.30
CA ASP A 25 36.66 -19.59 1.19
C ASP A 25 37.63 -19.84 0.02
N LEU A 26 37.87 -21.12 -0.27
CA LEU A 26 38.42 -21.60 -1.54
C LEU A 26 37.27 -22.14 -2.41
N PRO A 27 37.37 -22.07 -3.75
CA PRO A 27 36.25 -22.33 -4.64
C PRO A 27 36.10 -23.81 -4.97
N GLY A 28 34.88 -24.32 -4.89
CA GLY A 28 34.51 -25.59 -5.51
C GLY A 28 33.49 -26.39 -4.72
N SER A 29 32.26 -26.47 -5.23
CA SER A 29 31.54 -27.71 -5.50
C SER A 29 30.05 -27.40 -5.64
N ASP A 30 29.53 -27.72 -6.82
CA ASP A 30 28.12 -27.72 -7.15
C ASP A 30 27.39 -28.78 -6.30
N SER A 31 26.60 -28.33 -5.32
CA SER A 31 25.64 -29.20 -4.64
C SER A 31 24.41 -28.42 -4.22
N GLY A 32 23.32 -28.66 -4.95
CA GLY A 32 21.91 -28.45 -4.63
C GLY A 32 21.59 -27.46 -3.51
N LYS A 33 21.20 -26.25 -3.88
CA LYS A 33 20.54 -25.31 -2.96
C LYS A 33 19.22 -25.92 -2.49
N GLN A 34 19.25 -26.54 -1.31
CA GLN A 34 18.05 -26.97 -0.59
C GLN A 34 17.08 -25.78 -0.50
N PRO A 35 15.77 -25.98 -0.73
CA PRO A 35 14.80 -24.91 -0.58
C PRO A 35 14.89 -24.39 0.85
N ARG A 36 15.12 -23.09 1.02
CA ARG A 36 15.04 -22.45 2.34
C ARG A 36 13.60 -22.61 2.82
N VAL A 37 13.36 -23.60 3.68
CA VAL A 37 12.08 -23.77 4.35
C VAL A 37 12.01 -22.68 5.41
N TRP A 38 11.21 -21.65 5.15
CA TRP A 38 10.82 -20.65 6.15
C TRP A 38 9.82 -21.27 7.13
N SER A 39 10.15 -22.42 7.71
CA SER A 39 9.40 -22.98 8.83
C SER A 39 9.84 -22.18 10.05
N SER A 40 8.93 -21.35 10.55
CA SER A 40 9.05 -20.73 11.86
C SER A 40 9.23 -21.83 12.91
N SER A 41 10.48 -22.10 13.30
CA SER A 41 10.74 -22.87 14.51
C SER A 41 10.10 -22.12 15.68
N PRO A 42 9.35 -22.80 16.59
CA PRO A 42 8.60 -22.13 17.64
C PRO A 42 9.48 -21.29 18.59
N GLU A 43 10.77 -21.58 18.62
CA GLU A 43 11.68 -21.04 19.63
C GLU A 43 12.50 -19.82 19.16
N HIS A 44 12.47 -19.43 17.87
CA HIS A 44 13.31 -18.32 17.36
C HIS A 44 12.62 -17.42 16.30
N GLY A 45 11.29 -17.46 16.22
CA GLY A 45 10.55 -16.53 15.37
C GLY A 45 10.58 -15.11 15.96
N SER A 46 11.44 -14.24 15.43
CA SER A 46 11.33 -12.80 15.69
C SER A 46 9.92 -12.35 15.34
N LYS A 47 9.17 -11.88 16.34
CA LYS A 47 7.80 -11.40 16.15
C LYS A 47 7.82 -10.31 15.08
N THR A 48 7.30 -10.63 13.90
CA THR A 48 7.20 -9.67 12.81
C THR A 48 6.31 -8.53 13.28
N ASP A 49 6.72 -7.28 13.03
CA ASP A 49 5.87 -6.12 13.32
C ASP A 49 4.50 -6.30 12.66
N ARG A 50 3.43 -5.86 13.35
CA ARG A 50 2.05 -6.06 12.89
C ARG A 50 1.81 -5.50 11.49
N GLY A 51 2.48 -4.40 11.13
CA GLY A 51 2.38 -3.79 9.80
C GLY A 51 3.01 -4.61 8.67
N LYS A 52 3.80 -5.64 9.00
CA LYS A 52 4.50 -6.53 8.05
C LYS A 52 3.93 -7.95 8.05
N GLN A 53 2.90 -8.22 8.85
CA GLN A 53 2.26 -9.54 8.91
C GLN A 53 1.30 -9.74 7.73
N ILE A 54 1.26 -10.98 7.22
CA ILE A 54 0.29 -11.43 6.21
C ILE A 54 -0.78 -12.25 6.94
N PHE A 55 -2.05 -11.85 6.83
CA PHE A 55 -3.18 -12.52 7.47
C PHE A 55 -3.85 -13.50 6.51
N CYS A 56 -4.32 -14.64 7.03
CA CYS A 56 -4.96 -15.70 6.24
C CYS A 56 -6.38 -16.00 6.76
N ASN A 57 -7.38 -15.83 5.91
CA ASN A 57 -8.76 -16.27 6.21
C ASN A 57 -8.96 -17.78 5.91
N ARG A 58 -8.19 -18.32 4.96
CA ARG A 58 -8.17 -19.72 4.56
C ARG A 58 -6.72 -20.16 4.34
N SER A 59 -6.43 -21.42 4.66
CA SER A 59 -5.11 -22.00 4.42
C SER A 59 -4.75 -21.95 2.93
N LEU A 60 -3.54 -21.48 2.62
CA LEU A 60 -3.01 -21.36 1.26
C LEU A 60 -1.61 -21.95 1.20
N ASN A 61 -1.40 -22.97 0.34
CA ASN A 61 -0.07 -23.53 0.11
C ASN A 61 0.63 -22.78 -1.03
N MET A 62 1.57 -21.91 -0.68
CA MET A 62 2.30 -21.09 -1.64
C MET A 62 3.11 -21.89 -2.66
N LYS A 63 3.49 -23.14 -2.35
CA LYS A 63 4.23 -24.01 -3.29
C LYS A 63 3.41 -24.36 -4.55
N ASN A 64 2.08 -24.31 -4.46
CA ASN A 64 1.19 -24.66 -5.56
C ASN A 64 0.84 -23.45 -6.45
N ILE A 65 1.32 -22.25 -6.12
CA ILE A 65 1.03 -21.03 -6.87
C ILE A 65 2.07 -20.90 -8.00
N VAL A 66 1.59 -20.92 -9.25
CA VAL A 66 2.46 -20.85 -10.44
C VAL A 66 2.50 -19.46 -11.10
N ALA A 67 1.58 -18.58 -10.72
CA ALA A 67 1.49 -17.22 -11.23
C ALA A 67 0.99 -16.27 -10.14
N VAL A 68 1.46 -15.02 -10.18
CA VAL A 68 1.03 -13.94 -9.29
C VAL A 68 0.62 -12.76 -10.16
N GLY A 69 -0.66 -12.40 -10.09
CA GLY A 69 -1.19 -11.21 -10.74
C GLY A 69 -1.26 -10.06 -9.75
N PHE A 70 -1.00 -8.84 -10.24
CA PHE A 70 -1.16 -7.61 -9.47
C PHE A 70 -2.21 -6.73 -10.13
N ASP A 71 -3.08 -6.14 -9.30
CA ASP A 71 -3.84 -4.96 -9.70
C ASP A 71 -2.96 -3.71 -9.56
N MET A 72 -3.31 -2.62 -10.24
CA MET A 72 -2.51 -1.39 -10.24
C MET A 72 -2.96 -0.44 -9.14
N ASP A 73 -4.17 0.09 -9.26
CA ASP A 73 -4.65 1.20 -8.44
C ASP A 73 -4.98 0.72 -7.03
N TYR A 74 -4.47 1.43 -6.02
CA TYR A 74 -4.58 1.05 -4.60
C TYR A 74 -3.97 -0.32 -4.22
N THR A 75 -3.31 -1.00 -5.15
CA THR A 75 -2.52 -2.23 -4.90
C THR A 75 -1.03 -1.95 -5.05
N LEU A 76 -0.56 -1.66 -6.27
CA LEU A 76 0.83 -1.24 -6.51
C LEU A 76 0.98 0.28 -6.37
N ALA A 77 0.05 1.05 -6.96
CA ALA A 77 0.02 2.50 -6.89
C ALA A 77 -0.88 2.96 -5.74
N GLN A 78 -0.27 3.20 -4.58
CA GLN A 78 -0.99 3.73 -3.41
C GLN A 78 -1.12 5.25 -3.50
N TYR A 79 -2.33 5.74 -3.77
CA TYR A 79 -2.61 7.16 -3.79
C TYR A 79 -2.72 7.76 -2.39
N LYS A 80 -2.22 8.99 -2.23
CA LYS A 80 -2.44 9.79 -1.01
C LYS A 80 -3.88 10.32 -1.02
N PRO A 81 -4.73 9.95 -0.03
CA PRO A 81 -6.13 10.39 -0.01
C PRO A 81 -6.29 11.91 -0.01
N GLU A 82 -5.43 12.62 0.74
CA GLU A 82 -5.43 14.07 0.84
C GLU A 82 -5.39 14.78 -0.52
N THR A 83 -4.64 14.26 -1.49
CA THR A 83 -4.48 14.88 -2.80
C THR A 83 -5.40 14.25 -3.84
N PHE A 84 -5.47 12.92 -3.90
CA PHE A 84 -6.20 12.22 -4.95
C PHE A 84 -7.72 12.34 -4.79
N GLU A 85 -8.24 12.16 -3.57
CA GLU A 85 -9.69 12.29 -3.34
C GLU A 85 -10.14 13.75 -3.46
N SER A 86 -9.29 14.70 -3.05
CA SER A 86 -9.54 16.13 -3.27
C SER A 86 -9.64 16.48 -4.76
N LEU A 87 -8.73 15.93 -5.59
CA LEU A 87 -8.79 16.12 -7.03
C LEU A 87 -10.08 15.55 -7.62
N ALA A 88 -10.46 14.32 -7.22
CA ALA A 88 -11.69 13.68 -7.68
C ALA A 88 -12.94 14.49 -7.26
N TYR A 89 -12.99 14.99 -6.03
CA TYR A 89 -14.06 15.86 -5.55
C TYR A 89 -14.19 17.12 -6.40
N GLN A 90 -13.08 17.83 -6.62
CA GLN A 90 -13.05 19.07 -7.40
C GLN A 90 -13.48 18.85 -8.86
N GLY A 91 -13.05 17.75 -9.47
CA GLY A 91 -13.53 17.37 -10.81
C GLY A 91 -15.04 17.07 -10.83
N THR A 92 -15.53 16.39 -9.80
CA THR A 92 -16.94 15.99 -9.69
C THR A 92 -17.85 17.19 -9.52
N ILE A 93 -17.55 18.12 -8.61
CA ILE A 93 -18.39 19.32 -8.41
C ILE A 93 -18.44 20.19 -9.66
N LYS A 94 -17.30 20.35 -10.37
CA LYS A 94 -17.26 21.10 -11.63
C LYS A 94 -18.15 20.47 -12.69
N LYS A 95 -18.10 19.14 -12.83
CA LYS A 95 -18.96 18.40 -13.75
C LYS A 95 -20.44 18.54 -13.38
N LEU A 96 -20.78 18.43 -12.10
CA LEU A 96 -22.16 18.59 -11.64
C LEU A 96 -22.72 19.98 -11.99
N VAL A 97 -21.94 21.03 -11.74
CA VAL A 97 -22.40 22.41 -11.96
C VAL A 97 -22.39 22.78 -13.45
N TYR A 98 -21.25 22.60 -14.13
CA TYR A 98 -21.08 23.10 -15.49
C TYR A 98 -21.70 22.22 -16.58
N ASP A 99 -21.71 20.90 -16.38
CA ASP A 99 -22.21 19.96 -17.40
C ASP A 99 -23.63 19.46 -17.10
N LEU A 100 -24.03 19.40 -15.83
CA LEU A 100 -25.29 18.81 -15.39
C LEU A 100 -26.27 19.82 -14.77
N GLY A 101 -25.90 21.10 -14.68
CA GLY A 101 -26.79 22.19 -14.26
C GLY A 101 -27.17 22.17 -12.77
N TYR A 102 -26.35 21.56 -11.91
CA TYR A 102 -26.54 21.63 -10.46
C TYR A 102 -26.26 23.04 -9.92
N PRO A 103 -26.80 23.41 -8.74
CA PRO A 103 -26.62 24.75 -8.15
C PRO A 103 -25.14 25.13 -7.97
N SER A 104 -24.81 26.39 -8.27
CA SER A 104 -23.42 26.89 -8.27
C SER A 104 -22.78 26.93 -6.89
N GLU A 105 -23.58 26.97 -5.82
CA GLU A 105 -23.16 26.97 -4.41
C GLU A 105 -22.33 25.72 -4.06
N LEU A 106 -22.44 24.64 -4.85
CA LEU A 106 -21.59 23.45 -4.69
C LEU A 106 -20.10 23.74 -4.89
N LEU A 107 -19.75 24.79 -5.64
CA LEU A 107 -18.35 25.19 -5.87
C LEU A 107 -17.69 25.79 -4.62
N ASP A 108 -18.50 26.30 -3.69
CA ASP A 108 -18.03 26.92 -2.44
C ASP A 108 -17.82 25.89 -1.32
N TRP A 109 -18.19 24.63 -1.56
CA TRP A 109 -18.07 23.58 -0.56
C TRP A 109 -16.62 23.10 -0.42
N SER A 110 -16.24 22.78 0.82
CA SER A 110 -14.92 22.21 1.12
C SER A 110 -14.99 20.70 1.29
N PHE A 111 -14.00 20.00 0.76
CA PHE A 111 -13.86 18.56 0.91
C PHE A 111 -13.02 18.20 2.12
N ASN A 112 -13.51 17.27 2.94
CA ASN A 112 -12.77 16.70 4.06
C ASN A 112 -12.56 15.19 3.83
N TRP A 113 -11.35 14.82 3.41
CA TRP A 113 -10.97 13.43 3.15
C TRP A 113 -11.01 12.51 4.38
N LYS A 114 -11.06 13.07 5.60
CA LYS A 114 -11.18 12.29 6.84
C LYS A 114 -12.61 11.99 7.25
N TYR A 115 -13.60 12.63 6.63
CA TYR A 115 -15.00 12.53 7.06
C TYR A 115 -15.63 11.18 6.69
N MET A 116 -15.26 10.62 5.54
CA MET A 116 -15.82 9.37 5.04
C MET A 116 -14.95 8.17 5.41
N VAL A 117 -15.60 7.02 5.60
CA VAL A 117 -14.93 5.71 5.77
C VAL A 117 -15.35 4.76 4.67
N ARG A 118 -14.48 3.81 4.31
CA ARG A 118 -14.79 2.83 3.25
C ARG A 118 -15.87 1.85 3.67
N GLY A 119 -16.63 1.36 2.68
CA GLY A 119 -17.70 0.38 2.86
C GLY A 119 -18.93 0.93 3.57
N LEU A 120 -19.36 2.13 3.20
CA LEU A 120 -20.66 2.72 3.55
C LEU A 120 -21.68 2.40 2.45
N VAL A 121 -22.96 2.36 2.84
CA VAL A 121 -24.08 2.12 1.92
C VAL A 121 -24.88 3.41 1.78
N LEU A 122 -25.17 3.81 0.53
CA LEU A 122 -26.05 4.92 0.22
C LEU A 122 -27.47 4.42 -0.04
N ASP A 123 -28.41 4.77 0.84
CA ASP A 123 -29.84 4.64 0.59
C ASP A 123 -30.28 5.76 -0.36
N LYS A 124 -30.39 5.45 -1.65
CA LYS A 124 -30.80 6.42 -2.67
C LYS A 124 -32.24 6.92 -2.52
N LYS A 125 -33.13 6.13 -1.90
CA LYS A 125 -34.54 6.51 -1.74
C LYS A 125 -34.70 7.57 -0.66
N ARG A 126 -33.95 7.45 0.44
CA ARG A 126 -34.08 8.34 1.62
C ARG A 126 -32.90 9.30 1.81
N GLY A 127 -31.80 9.12 1.07
CA GLY A 127 -30.59 9.94 1.17
C GLY A 127 -29.68 9.61 2.36
N ASN A 128 -29.85 8.44 3.00
CA ASN A 128 -29.05 8.08 4.17
C ASN A 128 -27.71 7.45 3.79
N ILE A 129 -26.67 7.73 4.58
CA ILE A 129 -25.37 7.06 4.52
C ILE A 129 -25.26 6.15 5.74
N LEU A 130 -25.13 4.84 5.52
CA LEU A 130 -25.23 3.83 6.56
C LEU A 130 -23.96 2.99 6.67
N LYS A 131 -23.58 2.64 7.91
CA LYS A 131 -22.61 1.57 8.19
C LYS A 131 -23.36 0.35 8.72
N VAL A 132 -23.35 -0.72 7.94
CA VAL A 132 -24.06 -1.96 8.27
C VAL A 132 -23.05 -3.01 8.73
N LYS A 133 -23.45 -3.85 9.69
CA LYS A 133 -22.69 -5.04 10.11
C LYS A 133 -23.36 -6.28 9.50
N ALA A 134 -22.57 -7.28 9.13
CA ALA A 134 -23.11 -8.60 8.90
C ALA A 134 -23.59 -9.16 10.25
N GLY A 135 -24.82 -9.71 10.26
CA GLY A 135 -25.38 -10.41 11.41
C GLY A 135 -24.83 -11.82 11.54
#